data_AF-A0A7S0NJX4-F1
#
_entry.id   AF-A0A7S0NJX4-F1
#
_cell.length_a   1.000
_cell.length_b   1.000
_cell.length_c   1.000
_cell.angle_alpha   90.00
_cell.angle_beta   90.00
_cell.angle_gamma   90.00
#
_symmetry.space_group_name_H-M   'P 1'
#
loop_
_entity.id
_entity.type
_entity.pdbx_description
1 polymer ?
#
loop_
_entity_poly.entity_id
_entity_poly.type
_entity_poly.pdbx_seq_one_letter_code
_entity_poly.pdbx_strand_id
1 'polypeptide(L)'
;GASGDVPGTRAAYTNPAYVITAHVESMRRLATELERERGTAVDTAASGDRDSAAMSTDEAETPPVAVREETTNDDEPTNTCVHAGVQCDACGVQPITGVRFKSVGEADYDLCETCHGAGGETPPQAPFA
;
A
#
# COMPACT_ATOMS: atom_id res chain seq x y z
N GLY A 1 31.19 45.77 -18.83
CA GLY A 1 30.70 44.39 -18.65
C GLY A 1 29.43 44.47 -17.85
N ALA A 2 28.31 44.04 -18.43
CA ALA A 2 27.03 43.98 -17.73
C ALA A 2 27.11 42.85 -16.68
N SER A 3 27.04 43.23 -15.40
CA SER A 3 26.86 42.29 -14.31
C SER A 3 25.47 41.69 -14.44
N GLY A 4 25.40 40.41 -14.79
CA GLY A 4 24.15 39.66 -14.83
C GLY A 4 23.66 39.37 -13.42
N ASP A 5 22.65 40.10 -12.97
CA ASP A 5 21.79 39.65 -11.88
C ASP A 5 20.94 38.50 -12.40
N VAL A 6 21.31 37.26 -12.05
CA VAL A 6 20.45 36.09 -12.24
C VAL A 6 19.45 36.12 -11.08
N PRO A 7 18.13 36.29 -11.32
CA PRO A 7 17.15 36.16 -10.26
C PRO A 7 17.15 34.69 -9.80
N GLY A 8 17.81 34.44 -8.67
CA GLY A 8 17.80 33.17 -7.99
C GLY A 8 16.35 32.79 -7.68
N THR A 9 15.83 31.82 -8.42
CA THR A 9 14.56 31.16 -8.15
C THR A 9 14.70 30.37 -6.85
N ARG A 10 14.57 31.06 -5.72
CA ARG A 10 14.55 30.46 -4.39
C ARG A 10 13.15 29.94 -4.08
N ALA A 11 12.71 28.94 -4.86
CA ALA A 11 11.58 28.09 -4.49
C ALA A 11 12.13 26.90 -3.70
N ALA A 12 12.61 27.12 -2.48
CA ALA A 12 13.34 26.07 -1.75
C ALA A 12 12.67 25.60 -0.46
N TYR A 13 11.49 26.13 -0.11
CA TYR A 13 10.68 25.52 0.94
C TYR A 13 9.20 25.82 0.68
N THR A 14 8.53 24.92 -0.03
CA THR A 14 7.07 24.90 0.03
C THR A 14 6.70 24.61 1.48
N ASN A 15 6.06 25.57 2.13
CA ASN A 15 5.62 25.45 3.51
C ASN A 15 4.92 24.09 3.70
N PRO A 16 5.36 23.21 4.62
CA PRO A 16 4.78 21.88 4.77
C PRO A 16 3.28 21.95 5.07
N ALA A 17 2.81 23.00 5.75
CA ALA A 17 1.39 23.23 5.95
C ALA A 17 0.65 23.41 4.61
N TYR A 18 1.22 24.15 3.66
CA TYR A 18 0.63 24.35 2.34
C TYR A 18 0.55 23.04 1.54
N VAL A 19 1.61 22.23 1.57
CA VAL A 19 1.64 20.92 0.89
C VAL A 19 0.59 19.99 1.48
N ILE A 20 0.48 19.95 2.81
CA ILE A 20 -0.53 19.15 3.51
C ILE A 20 -1.94 19.64 3.17
N THR A 21 -2.18 20.95 3.22
CA THR A 21 -3.49 21.52 2.88
C THR A 21 -3.88 21.22 1.43
N ALA A 22 -2.97 21.41 0.47
CA ALA A 22 -3.22 21.11 -0.93
C ALA A 22 -3.52 19.62 -1.16
N HIS A 23 -2.82 18.73 -0.46
CA HIS A 23 -3.08 17.29 -0.53
C HIS A 23 -4.46 16.93 0.05
N VAL A 24 -4.83 17.48 1.20
CA VAL A 24 -6.15 17.27 1.82
C VAL A 24 -7.27 17.76 0.89
N GLU A 25 -7.09 18.91 0.24
CA GLU A 25 -8.05 19.41 -0.75
C GLU A 25 -8.14 18.51 -1.99
N SER A 26 -7.02 17.99 -2.48
CA SER A 26 -7.00 17.04 -3.60
C SER A 26 -7.76 15.75 -3.26
N MET A 27 -7.57 15.21 -2.05
CA MET A 27 -8.29 14.01 -1.61
C MET A 27 -9.80 14.26 -1.50
N ARG A 28 -10.22 15.44 -1.03
CA ARG A 28 -11.65 15.81 -0.96
C ARG A 28 -12.28 15.90 -2.34
N ARG A 29 -11.57 16.45 -3.34
CA ARG A 29 -12.05 16.52 -4.73
C ARG A 29 -12.23 15.13 -5.33
N LEU A 30 -11.25 14.25 -5.15
CA LEU A 30 -11.34 12.86 -5.60
C LEU A 30 -12.49 12.12 -4.91
N ALA A 31 -12.71 12.34 -3.62
CA ALA A 31 -13.85 11.75 -2.91
C ALA A 31 -15.20 12.18 -3.53
N THR A 32 -15.38 13.47 -3.81
CA THR A 32 -16.60 13.96 -4.48
C THR A 32 -16.76 13.46 -5.91
N GLU A 33 -15.65 13.24 -6.62
CA GLU A 33 -15.65 12.70 -7.98
C GLU A 33 -16.05 11.22 -8.00
N LEU A 34 -15.49 10.42 -7.09
CA LEU A 34 -15.87 9.02 -6.91
C LEU A 34 -17.33 8.87 -6.45
N GLU A 35 -17.83 9.77 -5.60
CA GLU A 35 -19.25 9.81 -5.22
C GLU A 35 -20.15 10.16 -6.40
N ARG A 36 -19.71 11.06 -7.29
CA ARG A 36 -20.43 11.43 -8.52
C ARG A 36 -20.43 10.29 -9.54
N GLU A 37 -19.31 9.56 -9.66
CA GLU A 37 -19.17 8.41 -10.56
C GLU A 37 -19.92 7.17 -10.02
N ARG A 38 -20.05 7.07 -8.69
CA ARG A 38 -20.88 6.07 -8.02
C ARG A 38 -22.37 6.47 -7.96
N GLY A 39 -22.68 7.72 -8.29
CA GLY A 39 -24.01 8.33 -8.24
C GLY A 39 -24.73 8.40 -9.59
N THR A 40 -24.89 7.27 -10.27
CA THR A 40 -25.91 7.08 -11.33
C THR A 40 -26.94 6.05 -10.88
N ALA A 41 -27.75 6.43 -9.89
CA ALA A 41 -29.07 5.89 -9.50
C ALA A 41 -29.43 6.65 -8.22
N VAL A 42 -30.40 7.56 -8.17
CA VAL A 42 -31.79 7.43 -8.61
C VAL A 42 -32.43 8.82 -8.71
N ASP A 43 -33.12 9.07 -9.82
CA ASP A 43 -34.13 10.12 -9.93
C ASP A 43 -35.40 9.71 -9.18
N THR A 44 -36.00 10.69 -8.50
CA THR A 44 -37.43 10.90 -8.24
C THR A 44 -38.36 9.75 -7.85
N ALA A 45 -38.95 9.90 -6.66
CA ALA A 45 -40.39 9.84 -6.34
C ALA A 45 -41.28 8.70 -6.92
N ALA A 46 -42.04 8.11 -5.99
CA ALA A 46 -43.40 7.58 -6.10
C ALA A 46 -43.55 6.07 -5.81
N SER A 47 -44.24 5.82 -4.70
CA SER A 47 -45.19 4.74 -4.40
C SER A 47 -45.42 3.64 -5.45
N GLY A 48 -45.35 2.38 -5.00
CA GLY A 48 -45.94 1.24 -5.68
C GLY A 48 -45.82 -0.04 -4.86
N ASP A 49 -46.97 -0.64 -4.58
CA ASP A 49 -47.24 -1.75 -3.68
C ASP A 49 -46.71 -3.15 -4.10
N ARG A 50 -46.68 -3.99 -3.06
CA ARG A 50 -46.59 -5.45 -2.90
C ARG A 50 -47.10 -6.31 -4.07
N ASP A 51 -46.44 -7.45 -4.34
CA ASP A 51 -47.04 -8.76 -4.04
C ASP A 51 -46.04 -9.94 -4.12
N SER A 52 -46.28 -10.93 -3.27
CA SER A 52 -45.49 -12.15 -3.10
C SER A 52 -45.98 -13.27 -4.01
N ALA A 53 -45.09 -14.05 -4.60
CA ALA A 53 -45.39 -15.43 -4.98
C ALA A 53 -44.14 -16.30 -4.90
N ALA A 54 -44.21 -17.24 -3.96
CA ALA A 54 -43.26 -18.32 -3.73
C ALA A 54 -43.20 -19.29 -4.93
N MET A 55 -42.05 -19.96 -5.09
CA MET A 55 -42.06 -21.36 -5.52
C MET A 55 -40.82 -22.09 -5.00
N SER A 56 -41.06 -23.02 -4.08
CA SER A 56 -40.15 -24.12 -3.73
C SER A 56 -39.98 -25.05 -4.93
N THR A 57 -38.82 -25.68 -5.04
CA THR A 57 -38.70 -27.15 -5.07
C THR A 57 -37.28 -27.57 -4.72
N ASP A 58 -37.21 -28.47 -3.74
CA ASP A 58 -36.08 -29.27 -3.33
C ASP A 58 -35.99 -30.45 -4.31
N GLU A 59 -34.80 -30.78 -4.82
CA GLU A 59 -34.45 -32.14 -5.27
C GLU A 59 -32.92 -32.28 -5.26
N ALA A 60 -32.44 -33.22 -4.45
CA ALA A 60 -31.05 -33.52 -4.20
C ALA A 60 -30.42 -34.37 -5.32
N GLU A 61 -29.17 -34.07 -5.70
CA GLU A 61 -28.25 -35.13 -6.13
C GLU A 61 -26.80 -34.80 -5.74
N THR A 62 -26.16 -35.84 -5.19
CA THR A 62 -24.88 -35.93 -4.49
C THR A 62 -23.62 -35.53 -5.29
N PRO A 63 -22.47 -35.32 -4.61
CA PRO A 63 -21.36 -34.50 -5.09
C PRO A 63 -20.32 -35.28 -5.91
N PRO A 64 -19.66 -34.65 -6.88
CA PRO A 64 -18.31 -35.02 -7.27
C PRO A 64 -17.32 -33.97 -6.76
N VAL A 65 -16.62 -34.34 -5.69
CA VAL A 65 -15.22 -34.00 -5.41
C VAL A 65 -14.76 -32.60 -5.84
N ALA A 66 -14.98 -31.60 -4.98
CA ALA A 66 -14.25 -30.34 -5.08
C ALA A 66 -12.76 -30.63 -4.88
N VAL A 67 -12.04 -30.67 -6.00
CA VAL A 67 -10.59 -30.49 -6.03
C VAL A 67 -10.33 -29.18 -5.30
N ARG A 68 -9.68 -29.29 -4.15
CA ARG A 68 -9.11 -28.14 -3.42
C ARG A 68 -7.91 -27.67 -4.23
N GLU A 69 -8.20 -26.96 -5.30
CA GLU A 69 -7.24 -26.08 -5.95
C GLU A 69 -7.09 -24.89 -5.03
N GLU A 70 -6.04 -24.97 -4.20
CA GLU A 70 -5.46 -23.83 -3.51
C GLU A 70 -5.12 -22.80 -4.59
N THR A 71 -6.08 -21.91 -4.82
CA THR A 71 -5.93 -20.78 -5.71
C THR A 71 -5.09 -19.79 -4.93
N THR A 72 -3.78 -20.00 -4.94
CA THR A 72 -2.81 -18.95 -4.62
C THR A 72 -2.92 -17.90 -5.72
N ASN A 73 -3.97 -17.09 -5.62
CA ASN A 73 -4.08 -15.85 -6.37
C ASN A 73 -3.03 -14.90 -5.78
N ASP A 74 -1.76 -15.12 -6.13
CA ASP A 74 -0.60 -14.28 -5.82
C ASP A 74 -0.47 -13.12 -6.83
N ASP A 75 -1.61 -12.55 -7.22
CA ASP A 75 -1.69 -11.31 -8.00
C ASP A 75 -2.49 -10.25 -7.21
N GLU A 76 -2.27 -10.20 -5.89
CA GLU A 76 -2.54 -8.99 -5.12
C GLU A 76 -1.39 -8.03 -5.40
N PRO A 77 -1.62 -6.72 -5.62
CA PRO A 77 -0.54 -5.76 -5.70
C PRO A 77 0.17 -5.74 -4.35
N THR A 78 1.16 -6.61 -4.16
CA THR A 78 1.99 -6.66 -2.96
C THR A 78 2.73 -5.34 -2.91
N ASN A 79 2.12 -4.37 -2.25
CA ASN A 79 2.70 -3.08 -1.97
C ASN A 79 3.78 -3.35 -0.93
N THR A 80 4.91 -3.87 -1.40
CA THR A 80 6.03 -4.27 -0.57
C THR A 80 6.49 -3.03 0.17
N CYS A 81 6.30 -3.00 1.48
CA CYS A 81 6.71 -1.89 2.32
C CYS A 81 8.21 -1.63 2.10
N VAL A 82 8.59 -0.40 1.74
CA VAL A 82 10.00 -0.04 1.52
C VAL A 82 10.47 0.84 2.68
N HIS A 83 11.47 0.38 3.40
CA HIS A 83 12.10 1.12 4.49
C HIS A 83 13.31 1.91 3.95
N ALA A 84 13.02 3.04 3.29
CA ALA A 84 14.05 3.93 2.75
C ALA A 84 15.04 4.39 3.83
N GLY A 85 16.33 4.35 3.52
CA GLY A 85 17.41 4.74 4.44
C GLY A 85 17.77 3.70 5.50
N VAL A 86 17.07 2.56 5.56
CA VAL A 86 17.39 1.48 6.50
C VAL A 86 18.20 0.40 5.80
N GLN A 87 19.36 0.05 6.36
CA GLN A 87 20.23 -1.02 5.89
C GLN A 87 20.07 -2.25 6.80
N CYS A 88 20.10 -3.44 6.22
CA CYS A 88 20.21 -4.66 7.03
C CYS A 88 21.65 -4.84 7.51
N ASP A 89 21.88 -4.95 8.81
CA ASP A 89 23.22 -5.11 9.39
C ASP A 89 23.87 -6.46 9.05
N ALA A 90 23.05 -7.49 8.78
CA ALA A 90 23.58 -8.82 8.47
C ALA A 90 24.08 -8.94 7.01
N CYS A 91 23.29 -8.53 6.02
CA CYS A 91 23.64 -8.69 4.60
C CYS A 91 23.99 -7.38 3.88
N GLY A 92 23.80 -6.22 4.53
CA GLY A 92 24.09 -4.91 3.95
C GLY A 92 23.05 -4.39 2.96
N VAL A 93 21.92 -5.08 2.73
CA VAL A 93 20.89 -4.61 1.79
C VAL A 93 20.27 -3.29 2.25
N GLN A 94 20.17 -2.31 1.35
CA GLN A 94 19.55 -1.01 1.58
C GLN A 94 18.86 -0.51 0.29
N PRO A 95 17.58 -0.08 0.33
CA PRO A 95 16.68 -0.11 1.49
C PRO A 95 16.12 -1.52 1.76
N ILE A 96 15.80 -1.83 3.03
CA ILE A 96 15.07 -3.06 3.36
C ILE A 96 13.67 -2.99 2.73
N THR A 97 13.32 -3.99 1.91
CA THR A 97 12.00 -4.18 1.31
C THR A 97 11.27 -5.33 1.99
N GLY A 98 9.97 -5.18 2.25
CA GLY A 98 9.17 -6.16 2.98
C GLY A 98 9.22 -5.91 4.49
N VAL A 99 9.30 -6.97 5.29
CA VAL A 99 9.31 -6.86 6.76
C VAL A 99 10.71 -6.45 7.25
N ARG A 100 10.75 -5.40 8.07
CA ARG A 100 11.94 -4.97 8.83
C ARG A 100 11.87 -5.47 10.27
N PHE A 101 12.94 -6.10 10.72
CA PHE A 101 13.11 -6.58 12.09
C PHE A 101 14.13 -5.71 12.82
N LYS A 102 13.68 -4.87 13.76
CA LYS A 102 14.55 -4.03 14.59
C LYS A 102 14.89 -4.74 15.90
N SER A 103 16.16 -4.74 16.29
CA SER A 103 16.60 -5.29 17.59
C SER A 103 16.02 -4.50 18.77
N VAL A 104 15.71 -5.22 19.83
CA VAL A 104 15.27 -4.64 21.11
C VAL A 104 16.47 -4.34 22.03
N GLY A 105 17.57 -5.09 21.88
CA GLY A 105 18.74 -4.99 22.75
C GLY A 105 19.87 -4.11 22.21
N GLU A 106 19.99 -4.02 20.89
CA GLU A 106 21.02 -3.23 20.22
C GLU A 106 20.38 -2.02 19.51
N ALA A 107 20.97 -0.84 19.71
CA ALA A 107 20.56 0.36 18.99
C ALA A 107 20.99 0.23 17.52
N ASP A 108 20.14 0.71 16.62
CA ASP A 108 20.38 0.78 15.17
C ASP A 108 20.68 -0.57 14.48
N TYR A 109 20.30 -1.69 15.11
CA TYR A 109 20.39 -3.01 14.49
C TYR A 109 19.07 -3.41 13.84
N ASP A 110 19.08 -3.56 12.52
CA ASP A 110 17.97 -3.86 11.64
C ASP A 110 18.27 -5.07 10.74
N LEU A 111 17.32 -5.99 10.62
CA LEU A 111 17.41 -7.16 9.76
C LEU A 111 16.29 -7.18 8.72
N CYS A 112 16.61 -7.63 7.51
CA CYS A 112 15.61 -8.03 6.53
C CYS A 112 15.01 -9.39 6.91
N GLU A 113 13.86 -9.71 6.33
CA GLU A 113 13.16 -10.98 6.56
C GLU A 113 14.05 -12.21 6.35
N THR A 114 14.86 -12.22 5.30
CA THR A 114 15.78 -13.33 5.00
C THR A 114 16.82 -13.52 6.10
N CYS A 115 17.48 -12.45 6.55
CA CYS A 115 18.51 -12.53 7.57
C CYS A 115 17.93 -12.86 8.95
N HIS A 116 16.74 -12.35 9.27
CA HIS A 116 16.05 -12.71 10.50
C HIS A 116 15.67 -14.21 10.52
N GLY A 117 15.16 -14.75 9.41
CA GLY A 117 14.82 -16.17 9.28
C GLY A 117 16.03 -17.11 9.29
N ALA A 118 17.18 -16.64 8.79
CA ALA A 118 18.44 -17.38 8.78
C ALA A 118 19.22 -17.32 10.12
N GLY A 119 18.67 -16.69 11.16
CA GLY A 119 19.35 -16.58 12.46
C GLY A 119 20.47 -15.54 12.49
N GLY A 120 20.49 -14.58 11.56
CA GLY A 120 21.46 -13.49 11.53
C GLY A 120 22.89 -13.91 11.14
N GLU A 121 23.10 -15.12 10.63
CA GLU A 121 24.42 -15.56 10.17
C GLU A 121 24.85 -14.76 8.94
N THR A 122 25.86 -13.93 9.15
CA THR A 122 26.48 -13.11 8.11
C THR A 122 27.52 -13.93 7.34
N PRO A 123 27.55 -13.90 6.00
CA PRO A 123 28.83 -14.08 5.32
C PRO A 123 29.75 -12.93 5.77
N PRO A 124 31.06 -13.18 5.99
CA PRO A 124 31.97 -12.20 6.59
C PRO A 124 31.92 -10.90 5.78
N GLN A 125 31.38 -9.85 6.40
CA GLN A 125 31.45 -8.52 5.83
C GLN A 125 32.91 -8.10 5.87
N ALA A 126 33.54 -8.11 4.68
CA ALA A 126 34.85 -7.54 4.50
C ALA A 126 34.82 -6.07 4.97
N PRO A 127 35.91 -5.57 5.59
CA PRO A 127 35.92 -4.21 6.11
C PRO A 127 35.90 -3.24 4.93
N PHE A 128 34.74 -2.68 4.62
CA PHE A 128 34.64 -1.58 3.67
C PHE A 128 35.09 -0.28 4.37
N ALA A 129 35.98 0.42 3.66
CA ALA A 129 36.77 1.58 4.11
C ALA A 129 35.99 2.90 4.19
#